data_AF-A0A952ZZF4-F1
#
_entry.id   AF-A0A952ZZF4-F1
#
_cell.length_a   1.000
_cell.length_b   1.000
_cell.length_c   1.000
_cell.angle_alpha   90.00
_cell.angle_beta   90.00
_cell.angle_gamma   90.00
#
_symmetry.space_group_name_H-M   'P 1'
#
loop_
_entity.id
_entity.type
_entity.pdbx_description
1 polymer ?
#
loop_
_entity_poly.entity_id
_entity_poly.type
_entity_poly.pdbx_seq_one_letter_code
_entity_poly.pdbx_strand_id
1 'polypeptide(L)'
;MKSSSLIESLESRMFLSADAGQLTFGLSYPETGGVVLNVNGSSAGDKIVIDTQGSASRGAMVTIGVGKNQKIFSGITVINVFGNDGDDTIVLSGKNMDAAYLPAFLIGGNGNDGIVIRDFDGGVYAVGSEGNDFITARNAVSKFDPPKSLTSFRGLYGGDGQDTLIGSAGTDYLGGEAGNDIIFGLGNGDDISGGTGTNILNGGDGDDLFTVLPLNGLPYGGSSSFGGNDLIDGGSGDDTVISYYDSNLTPIFGTLGTVNVETNLVLTVG
;
A
#
# COMPACT_ATOMS: atom_id res chain seq x y z
N MET A 1 -15.70 -2.18 -49.66
CA MET A 1 -15.34 -3.48 -49.03
C MET A 1 -13.83 -3.62 -49.20
N LYS A 2 -12.97 -3.68 -48.18
CA LYS A 2 -13.08 -4.04 -46.76
C LYS A 2 -11.91 -3.40 -46.00
N SER A 3 -12.14 -3.22 -44.70
CA SER A 3 -11.19 -3.17 -43.57
C SER A 3 -10.18 -2.01 -43.51
N SER A 4 -10.61 -0.92 -42.88
CA SER A 4 -9.76 -0.18 -41.93
C SER A 4 -10.50 0.10 -40.62
N SER A 5 -11.44 -0.78 -40.26
CA SER A 5 -12.17 -0.82 -38.99
C SER A 5 -11.30 -1.34 -37.83
N LEU A 6 -10.02 -1.00 -37.81
CA LEU A 6 -9.06 -1.53 -36.82
C LEU A 6 -8.49 -0.45 -35.89
N ILE A 7 -9.04 0.78 -35.94
CA ILE A 7 -8.66 1.91 -35.07
C ILE A 7 -9.87 2.46 -34.28
N GLU A 8 -11.07 1.91 -34.49
CA GLU A 8 -12.25 2.20 -33.65
C GLU A 8 -12.52 1.05 -32.67
N SER A 9 -11.81 1.07 -31.53
CA SER A 9 -12.32 0.63 -30.22
C SER A 9 -11.30 1.02 -29.14
N LEU A 10 -10.94 2.30 -29.10
CA LEU A 10 -10.73 2.96 -27.81
C LEU A 10 -12.03 2.76 -26.98
N GLU A 11 -11.91 2.45 -25.70
CA GLU A 11 -13.02 2.39 -24.72
C GLU A 11 -13.96 1.17 -24.77
N SER A 12 -13.48 -0.01 -24.39
CA SER A 12 -14.37 -0.98 -23.73
C SER A 12 -14.60 -0.55 -22.27
N ARG A 13 -15.23 0.62 -22.07
CA ARG A 13 -15.73 1.01 -20.75
C ARG A 13 -16.93 0.10 -20.43
N MET A 14 -16.72 -0.88 -19.57
CA MET A 14 -17.78 -1.77 -19.10
C MET A 14 -18.24 -1.27 -17.73
N PHE A 15 -19.54 -1.23 -17.50
CA PHE A 15 -20.12 -0.87 -16.21
C PHE A 15 -20.61 -2.14 -15.52
N LEU A 16 -20.19 -2.39 -14.28
CA LEU A 16 -20.91 -3.29 -13.39
C LEU A 16 -21.51 -2.46 -12.27
N SER A 17 -22.84 -2.52 -12.12
CA SER A 17 -23.50 -1.90 -10.98
C SER A 17 -23.31 -2.80 -9.76
N ALA A 18 -22.69 -2.26 -8.73
CA ALA A 18 -22.86 -2.69 -7.36
C ALA A 18 -23.91 -1.78 -6.70
N ASP A 19 -24.52 -2.21 -5.60
CA ASP A 19 -25.43 -1.32 -4.85
C ASP A 19 -24.65 -0.12 -4.32
N ALA A 20 -25.27 1.06 -4.44
CA ALA A 20 -24.80 2.42 -4.12
C ALA A 20 -23.95 3.18 -5.15
N GLY A 21 -23.47 2.55 -6.24
CA GLY A 21 -22.82 3.29 -7.32
C GLY A 21 -22.41 2.43 -8.51
N GLN A 22 -22.32 3.05 -9.70
CA GLN A 22 -21.84 2.33 -10.88
C GLN A 22 -20.32 2.30 -10.89
N LEU A 23 -19.74 1.10 -10.73
CA LEU A 23 -18.32 0.89 -10.98
C LEU A 23 -18.03 0.97 -12.48
N THR A 24 -16.90 1.57 -12.83
CA THR A 24 -16.42 1.65 -14.21
C THR A 24 -15.13 0.85 -14.40
N PHE A 25 -15.09 0.06 -15.46
CA PHE A 25 -13.95 -0.79 -15.79
C PHE A 25 -13.46 -0.48 -17.19
N GLY A 26 -12.14 -0.50 -17.39
CA GLY A 26 -11.55 -0.27 -18.70
C GLY A 26 -10.23 -1.00 -18.87
N LEU A 27 -9.95 -1.41 -20.11
CA LEU A 27 -8.62 -1.86 -20.51
C LEU A 27 -7.89 -0.74 -21.24
N SER A 28 -6.62 -0.54 -20.91
CA SER A 28 -5.72 0.37 -21.63
C SER A 28 -4.53 -0.41 -22.19
N TYR A 29 -4.07 -0.01 -23.37
CA TYR A 29 -3.01 -0.67 -24.13
C TYR A 29 -1.90 0.35 -24.42
N PRO A 30 -1.00 0.62 -23.46
CA PRO A 30 0.05 1.63 -23.63
C PRO A 30 1.05 1.22 -24.73
N GLU A 31 1.68 2.22 -25.36
CA GLU A 31 2.66 2.01 -26.43
C GLU A 31 3.89 1.19 -26.00
N THR A 32 4.18 1.20 -24.70
CA THR A 32 5.25 0.40 -24.07
C THR A 32 4.93 -1.10 -23.98
N GLY A 33 3.75 -1.53 -24.44
CA GLY A 33 3.28 -2.91 -24.39
C GLY A 33 2.58 -3.26 -23.07
N GLY A 34 1.75 -4.31 -23.11
CA GLY A 34 0.97 -4.81 -21.97
C GLY A 34 -0.51 -4.43 -22.00
N VAL A 35 -1.28 -4.98 -21.06
CA VAL A 35 -2.70 -4.69 -20.86
C VAL A 35 -2.90 -4.20 -19.43
N VAL A 36 -3.33 -2.96 -19.30
CA VAL A 36 -3.63 -2.34 -18.01
C VAL A 36 -5.12 -2.49 -17.73
N LEU A 37 -5.46 -3.03 -16.57
CA LEU A 37 -6.81 -3.06 -16.06
C LEU A 37 -7.02 -1.85 -15.15
N ASN A 38 -8.01 -1.03 -15.45
CA ASN A 38 -8.44 0.08 -14.59
C ASN A 38 -9.83 -0.23 -14.02
N VAL A 39 -9.95 -0.12 -12.71
CA VAL A 39 -11.19 -0.25 -11.95
C VAL A 39 -11.41 1.03 -11.17
N ASN A 40 -12.56 1.68 -11.38
CA ASN A 40 -12.91 2.89 -10.64
C ASN A 40 -14.25 2.67 -9.93
N GLY A 41 -14.23 2.93 -8.63
CA GLY A 41 -15.37 3.15 -7.76
C GLY A 41 -16.19 4.36 -8.17
N SER A 42 -17.20 4.60 -7.37
CA SER A 42 -18.19 5.64 -7.51
C SER A 42 -18.00 6.67 -6.41
N SER A 43 -19.03 7.44 -6.07
CA SER A 43 -19.00 8.37 -4.93
C SER A 43 -19.69 7.78 -3.69
N ALA A 44 -19.82 6.46 -3.63
CA ALA A 44 -20.45 5.73 -2.54
C ALA A 44 -19.55 4.56 -2.15
N GLY A 45 -19.71 4.06 -0.92
CA GLY A 45 -18.93 2.91 -0.44
C GLY A 45 -19.13 1.67 -1.31
N ASP A 46 -18.07 1.31 -2.03
CA ASP A 46 -17.99 0.26 -3.01
C ASP A 46 -17.23 -0.94 -2.48
N LYS A 47 -17.65 -2.13 -2.92
CA LYS A 47 -16.91 -3.36 -2.66
C LYS A 47 -16.31 -3.91 -3.96
N ILE A 48 -15.00 -3.73 -4.10
CA ILE A 48 -14.24 -4.13 -5.28
C ILE A 48 -13.43 -5.38 -4.94
N VAL A 49 -13.74 -6.51 -5.59
CA VAL A 49 -13.00 -7.76 -5.38
C VAL A 49 -12.32 -8.18 -6.66
N ILE A 50 -11.00 -8.36 -6.58
CA ILE A 50 -10.12 -8.77 -7.67
C ILE A 50 -9.40 -10.03 -7.25
N ASP A 51 -9.63 -11.11 -7.98
CA ASP A 51 -8.95 -12.39 -7.80
C ASP A 51 -8.17 -12.75 -9.06
N THR A 52 -6.86 -12.82 -8.93
CA THR A 52 -5.95 -13.17 -10.02
C THR A 52 -5.67 -14.67 -10.01
N GLN A 53 -5.75 -15.30 -11.18
CA GLN A 53 -5.57 -16.74 -11.39
C GLN A 53 -4.67 -16.95 -12.62
N GLY A 54 -3.71 -17.89 -12.57
CA GLY A 54 -3.01 -18.41 -13.77
C GLY A 54 -1.50 -18.10 -13.91
N SER A 55 -0.86 -18.80 -14.87
CA SER A 55 0.60 -18.95 -15.04
C SER A 55 1.20 -18.13 -16.20
N ALA A 56 2.43 -17.62 -15.97
CA ALA A 56 3.37 -16.75 -16.70
C ALA A 56 3.30 -16.53 -18.22
N SER A 57 2.75 -17.43 -19.04
CA SER A 57 3.06 -17.44 -20.48
C SER A 57 2.14 -16.57 -21.36
N ARG A 58 1.06 -16.00 -20.79
CA ARG A 58 0.02 -15.28 -21.55
C ARG A 58 -0.57 -14.05 -20.83
N GLY A 59 0.03 -13.62 -19.71
CA GLY A 59 -0.48 -12.59 -18.79
C GLY A 59 -1.55 -13.10 -17.82
N ALA A 60 -1.82 -12.36 -16.74
CA ALA A 60 -2.69 -12.80 -15.65
C ALA A 60 -4.14 -12.98 -16.11
N MET A 61 -4.85 -14.02 -15.64
CA MET A 61 -6.31 -13.97 -15.65
C MET A 61 -6.77 -13.23 -14.40
N VAL A 62 -7.62 -12.24 -14.58
CA VAL A 62 -8.14 -11.43 -13.48
C VAL A 62 -9.65 -11.57 -13.46
N THR A 63 -10.16 -12.19 -12.41
CA THR A 63 -11.59 -12.23 -12.11
C THR A 63 -11.93 -11.02 -11.26
N ILE A 64 -12.80 -10.16 -11.78
CA ILE A 64 -13.32 -9.01 -11.04
C ILE A 64 -14.77 -9.29 -10.72
N GLY A 65 -15.15 -9.16 -9.45
CA GLY A 65 -16.49 -9.44 -9.00
C GLY A 65 -17.08 -8.38 -8.09
N VAL A 66 -18.39 -8.15 -8.22
CA VAL A 66 -19.20 -7.54 -7.18
C VAL A 66 -20.40 -8.44 -6.89
N GLY A 67 -20.49 -8.92 -5.64
CA GLY A 67 -21.51 -9.88 -5.24
C GLY A 67 -21.45 -11.15 -6.10
N LYS A 68 -22.56 -11.49 -6.78
CA LYS A 68 -22.65 -12.67 -7.66
C LYS A 68 -22.21 -12.40 -9.10
N ASN A 69 -21.94 -11.15 -9.47
CA ASN A 69 -21.56 -10.77 -10.83
C ASN A 69 -20.04 -10.78 -10.96
N GLN A 70 -19.50 -11.65 -11.81
CA GLN A 70 -18.06 -11.78 -12.05
C GLN A 70 -17.72 -11.63 -13.54
N LYS A 71 -16.55 -11.07 -13.83
CA LYS A 71 -15.98 -10.93 -15.17
C LYS A 71 -14.53 -11.40 -15.17
N ILE A 72 -14.10 -12.03 -16.25
CA ILE A 72 -12.75 -12.56 -16.40
C ILE A 72 -12.04 -11.78 -17.51
N PHE A 73 -10.87 -11.23 -17.20
CA PHE A 73 -9.94 -10.63 -18.14
C PHE A 73 -8.70 -11.51 -18.25
N SER A 74 -8.00 -11.47 -19.37
CA SER A 74 -6.76 -12.22 -19.59
C SER A 74 -5.69 -11.32 -20.20
N GLY A 75 -4.42 -11.60 -19.93
CA GLY A 75 -3.32 -10.82 -20.49
C GLY A 75 -2.95 -9.57 -19.68
N ILE A 76 -3.51 -9.43 -18.46
CA ILE A 76 -3.28 -8.26 -17.63
C ILE A 76 -1.83 -8.22 -17.14
N THR A 77 -1.22 -7.04 -17.27
CA THR A 77 0.16 -6.76 -16.87
C THR A 77 0.26 -5.68 -15.81
N VAL A 78 -0.82 -4.92 -15.56
CA VAL A 78 -0.93 -3.94 -14.46
C VAL A 78 -2.39 -3.88 -13.99
N ILE A 79 -2.61 -3.75 -12.69
CA ILE A 79 -3.92 -3.50 -12.09
C ILE A 79 -3.92 -2.12 -11.44
N ASN A 80 -4.91 -1.28 -11.77
CA ASN A 80 -5.19 -0.03 -11.08
C ASN A 80 -6.60 -0.08 -10.50
N VAL A 81 -6.75 0.27 -9.24
CA VAL A 81 -8.03 0.33 -8.52
C VAL A 81 -8.12 1.64 -7.78
N PHE A 82 -9.24 2.32 -7.93
CA PHE A 82 -9.56 3.57 -7.23
C PHE A 82 -10.93 3.42 -6.60
N GLY A 83 -11.09 3.63 -5.29
CA GLY A 83 -12.38 3.67 -4.61
C GLY A 83 -13.12 4.99 -4.89
N ASN A 84 -12.41 6.11 -4.83
CA ASN A 84 -12.90 7.49 -4.95
C ASN A 84 -13.61 7.97 -3.69
N ASP A 85 -14.87 8.40 -3.72
CA ASP A 85 -15.53 8.89 -2.48
C ASP A 85 -16.36 7.77 -1.85
N GLY A 86 -16.45 7.77 -0.51
CA GLY A 86 -17.21 6.81 0.27
C GLY A 86 -16.32 5.83 1.01
N ASP A 87 -16.89 5.09 1.97
CA ASP A 87 -16.17 4.06 2.70
C ASP A 87 -16.09 2.78 1.84
N ASP A 88 -14.98 2.60 1.14
CA ASP A 88 -14.75 1.55 0.16
C ASP A 88 -14.11 0.29 0.78
N THR A 89 -14.22 -0.82 0.07
CA THR A 89 -13.50 -2.06 0.39
C THR A 89 -12.90 -2.64 -0.86
N ILE A 90 -11.57 -2.65 -0.95
CA ILE A 90 -10.79 -3.19 -2.05
C ILE A 90 -10.14 -4.49 -1.59
N VAL A 91 -10.45 -5.61 -2.25
CA VAL A 91 -9.86 -6.92 -1.97
C VAL A 91 -9.07 -7.38 -3.19
N LEU A 92 -7.76 -7.58 -3.02
CA LEU A 92 -6.88 -8.17 -4.03
C LEU A 92 -6.36 -9.52 -3.55
N SER A 93 -6.58 -10.56 -4.35
CA SER A 93 -6.02 -11.89 -4.10
C SER A 93 -5.39 -12.53 -5.33
N GLY A 94 -4.49 -13.49 -5.13
CA GLY A 94 -4.09 -14.42 -6.18
C GLY A 94 -2.69 -15.00 -6.05
N LYS A 95 -2.63 -16.31 -5.85
CA LYS A 95 -1.40 -17.07 -5.58
C LYS A 95 -0.83 -17.70 -6.86
N ASN A 96 0.49 -17.85 -6.92
CA ASN A 96 1.21 -18.53 -8.01
C ASN A 96 1.20 -17.77 -9.35
N MET A 97 1.44 -16.46 -9.28
CA MET A 97 1.88 -15.68 -10.43
C MET A 97 3.30 -16.13 -10.79
N ASP A 98 3.43 -17.27 -11.49
CA ASP A 98 4.72 -17.78 -11.95
C ASP A 98 5.45 -16.67 -12.73
N ALA A 99 6.59 -16.19 -12.22
CA ALA A 99 7.61 -15.35 -12.88
C ALA A 99 7.22 -13.99 -13.50
N ALA A 100 5.94 -13.62 -13.62
CA ALA A 100 5.54 -12.31 -14.13
C ALA A 100 5.16 -11.39 -12.96
N TYR A 101 6.03 -10.42 -12.67
CA TYR A 101 5.76 -9.33 -11.72
C TYR A 101 4.51 -8.57 -12.19
N LEU A 102 3.37 -8.79 -11.52
CA LEU A 102 2.14 -8.05 -11.76
C LEU A 102 2.03 -6.93 -10.71
N PRO A 103 2.33 -5.68 -11.05
CA PRO A 103 2.08 -4.56 -10.17
C PRO A 103 0.58 -4.28 -10.04
N ALA A 104 0.16 -3.99 -8.81
CA ALA A 104 -1.16 -3.50 -8.48
C ALA A 104 -1.08 -2.18 -7.71
N PHE A 105 -1.83 -1.18 -8.16
CA PHE A 105 -2.00 0.11 -7.51
C PHE A 105 -3.42 0.18 -6.98
N LEU A 106 -3.57 0.29 -5.66
CA LEU A 106 -4.84 0.30 -4.96
C LEU A 106 -4.96 1.63 -4.22
N ILE A 107 -5.99 2.41 -4.52
CA ILE A 107 -6.24 3.70 -3.88
C ILE A 107 -7.65 3.66 -3.31
N GLY A 108 -7.79 3.89 -2.01
CA GLY A 108 -9.09 4.06 -1.33
C GLY A 108 -9.77 5.33 -1.84
N GLY A 109 -9.32 6.48 -1.37
CA GLY A 109 -9.81 7.79 -1.76
C GLY A 109 -10.33 8.55 -0.55
N ASN A 110 -11.50 9.17 -0.65
CA ASN A 110 -12.13 9.89 0.44
C ASN A 110 -13.08 8.97 1.19
N GLY A 111 -12.85 8.71 2.48
CA GLY A 111 -13.69 7.81 3.27
C GLY A 111 -12.84 6.92 4.15
N ASN A 112 -13.48 6.12 4.99
CA ASN A 112 -12.77 5.13 5.79
C ASN A 112 -12.75 3.81 5.01
N ASP A 113 -11.63 3.53 4.37
CA ASP A 113 -11.47 2.48 3.39
C ASP A 113 -10.82 1.22 3.95
N GLY A 114 -11.23 0.07 3.42
CA GLY A 114 -10.64 -1.22 3.74
C GLY A 114 -9.90 -1.82 2.55
N ILE A 115 -8.57 -1.80 2.56
CA ILE A 115 -7.74 -2.40 1.52
C ILE A 115 -7.12 -3.72 2.02
N VAL A 116 -7.50 -4.83 1.38
CA VAL A 116 -7.17 -6.17 1.84
C VAL A 116 -6.44 -6.93 0.73
N ILE A 117 -5.13 -7.11 0.88
CA ILE A 117 -4.28 -7.90 0.00
C ILE A 117 -4.02 -9.26 0.64
N ARG A 118 -4.32 -10.34 -0.09
CA ARG A 118 -4.23 -11.71 0.43
C ARG A 118 -3.67 -12.67 -0.58
N ASP A 119 -2.65 -13.43 -0.18
CA ASP A 119 -2.06 -14.48 -1.01
C ASP A 119 -1.62 -13.97 -2.40
N PHE A 120 -1.25 -12.69 -2.52
CA PHE A 120 -0.86 -12.06 -3.78
C PHE A 120 0.67 -12.00 -3.93
N ASP A 121 1.19 -12.69 -4.94
CA ASP A 121 2.65 -12.83 -5.16
C ASP A 121 3.23 -11.64 -5.98
N GLY A 122 2.41 -10.68 -6.43
CA GLY A 122 2.84 -9.49 -7.17
C GLY A 122 3.29 -8.31 -6.31
N GLY A 123 3.72 -7.22 -6.97
CA GLY A 123 4.05 -5.95 -6.31
C GLY A 123 2.78 -5.14 -6.03
N VAL A 124 2.71 -4.49 -4.87
CA VAL A 124 1.52 -3.77 -4.42
C VAL A 124 1.90 -2.39 -3.93
N TYR A 125 1.20 -1.38 -4.42
CA TYR A 125 1.22 -0.04 -3.86
C TYR A 125 -0.20 0.30 -3.44
N ALA A 126 -0.45 0.39 -2.14
CA ALA A 126 -1.76 0.66 -1.56
C ALA A 126 -1.74 1.99 -0.79
N VAL A 127 -2.76 2.82 -1.02
CA VAL A 127 -2.93 4.12 -0.35
C VAL A 127 -4.36 4.24 0.12
N GLY A 128 -4.57 4.55 1.40
CA GLY A 128 -5.89 4.86 1.96
C GLY A 128 -6.40 6.20 1.46
N SER A 129 -5.62 7.27 1.69
CA SER A 129 -5.85 8.67 1.32
C SER A 129 -6.55 9.48 2.41
N GLU A 130 -7.79 9.97 2.26
CA GLU A 130 -8.45 10.75 3.32
C GLU A 130 -9.38 9.85 4.15
N GLY A 131 -9.19 9.75 5.46
CA GLY A 131 -10.07 9.01 6.35
C GLY A 131 -9.30 8.07 7.27
N ASN A 132 -10.00 7.30 8.12
CA ASN A 132 -9.35 6.33 8.99
C ASN A 132 -9.40 4.96 8.30
N ASP A 133 -8.31 4.60 7.67
CA ASP A 133 -8.23 3.48 6.75
C ASP A 133 -7.66 2.22 7.42
N PHE A 134 -8.01 1.07 6.82
CA PHE A 134 -7.49 -0.22 7.22
C PHE A 134 -6.84 -0.90 6.02
N ILE A 135 -5.52 -1.05 6.05
CA ILE A 135 -4.74 -1.65 4.98
C ILE A 135 -4.01 -2.89 5.50
N THR A 136 -4.16 -4.03 4.83
CA THR A 136 -3.48 -5.28 5.22
C THR A 136 -2.92 -6.08 4.06
N ALA A 137 -1.70 -6.58 4.20
CA ALA A 137 -0.99 -7.41 3.21
C ALA A 137 -0.71 -8.86 3.69
N ARG A 138 -1.58 -9.41 4.53
CA ARG A 138 -1.43 -10.75 5.12
C ARG A 138 -1.24 -11.84 4.05
N ASN A 139 -0.17 -12.62 4.19
CA ASN A 139 0.21 -13.73 3.32
C ASN A 139 0.56 -13.34 1.86
N ALA A 140 0.82 -12.06 1.56
CA ALA A 140 1.42 -11.65 0.29
C ALA A 140 2.90 -12.07 0.27
N VAL A 141 3.19 -13.31 -0.08
CA VAL A 141 4.57 -13.82 -0.10
C VAL A 141 5.27 -13.26 -1.33
N SER A 142 6.24 -12.35 -1.17
CA SER A 142 7.23 -12.17 -2.23
C SER A 142 8.10 -13.43 -2.24
N LYS A 143 7.89 -14.31 -3.22
CA LYS A 143 8.84 -15.38 -3.54
C LYS A 143 10.19 -14.84 -4.03
N PHE A 144 10.31 -13.52 -4.15
CA PHE A 144 11.47 -12.80 -4.58
C PHE A 144 11.71 -11.71 -3.53
N ASP A 145 12.68 -11.92 -2.66
CA ASP A 145 13.27 -10.84 -1.89
C ASP A 145 14.44 -10.33 -2.76
N PRO A 146 14.19 -9.50 -3.80
CA PRO A 146 15.29 -9.03 -4.62
C PRO A 146 16.22 -8.18 -3.74
N PRO A 147 17.53 -8.23 -3.97
CA PRO A 147 18.48 -7.40 -3.24
C PRO A 147 18.08 -5.92 -3.40
N LYS A 148 17.72 -5.24 -2.29
CA LYS A 148 17.51 -3.78 -2.10
C LYS A 148 17.66 -2.96 -3.40
N SER A 149 16.74 -3.17 -4.34
CA SER A 149 16.72 -2.51 -5.65
C SER A 149 15.36 -1.84 -5.73
N LEU A 150 15.37 -0.58 -6.15
CA LEU A 150 14.29 0.42 -6.15
C LEU A 150 13.03 0.03 -6.97
N THR A 151 12.78 -1.26 -7.13
CA THR A 151 11.67 -1.86 -7.87
C THR A 151 10.92 -2.95 -7.08
N SER A 152 11.28 -3.22 -5.83
CA SER A 152 10.50 -4.03 -4.89
C SER A 152 9.43 -3.17 -4.22
N PHE A 153 8.42 -2.74 -4.98
CA PHE A 153 7.35 -1.89 -4.48
C PHE A 153 6.31 -2.74 -3.72
N ARG A 154 6.51 -2.92 -2.42
CA ARG A 154 5.41 -3.09 -1.47
C ARG A 154 5.33 -1.88 -0.57
N GLY A 155 4.47 -0.94 -0.93
CA GLY A 155 4.23 0.28 -0.16
C GLY A 155 2.78 0.32 0.29
N LEU A 156 2.56 0.36 1.60
CA LEU A 156 1.25 0.61 2.21
C LEU A 156 1.29 1.99 2.86
N TYR A 157 0.39 2.87 2.48
CA TYR A 157 0.31 4.24 2.99
C TYR A 157 -1.11 4.50 3.51
N GLY A 158 -1.22 4.95 4.76
CA GLY A 158 -2.49 5.30 5.40
C GLY A 158 -3.06 6.55 4.75
N GLY A 159 -2.45 7.69 5.01
CA GLY A 159 -2.87 8.97 4.46
C GLY A 159 -3.23 9.95 5.58
N ASP A 160 -4.27 10.75 5.38
CA ASP A 160 -4.82 11.63 6.41
C ASP A 160 -5.81 10.86 7.28
N GLY A 161 -5.50 10.61 8.56
CA GLY A 161 -6.44 9.99 9.49
C GLY A 161 -5.76 9.17 10.57
N GLN A 162 -6.52 8.31 11.25
CA GLN A 162 -5.97 7.36 12.21
C GLN A 162 -6.04 5.97 11.58
N ASP A 163 -4.96 5.61 10.90
CA ASP A 163 -4.93 4.46 10.05
C ASP A 163 -4.43 3.21 10.78
N THR A 164 -4.80 2.06 10.25
CA THR A 164 -4.24 0.78 10.68
C THR A 164 -3.61 0.07 9.50
N LEU A 165 -2.29 -0.09 9.56
CA LEU A 165 -1.49 -0.74 8.54
C LEU A 165 -0.92 -2.04 9.09
N ILE A 166 -1.11 -3.12 8.34
CA ILE A 166 -0.57 -4.44 8.67
C ILE A 166 0.17 -4.98 7.45
N GLY A 167 1.48 -5.08 7.56
CA GLY A 167 2.37 -5.66 6.57
C GLY A 167 2.13 -7.16 6.34
N SER A 168 3.13 -7.77 5.73
CA SER A 168 3.18 -9.13 5.24
C SER A 168 4.23 -9.93 6.01
N ALA A 169 4.58 -11.12 5.55
CA ALA A 169 5.69 -11.87 6.15
C ALA A 169 7.04 -11.58 5.45
N GLY A 170 7.08 -10.61 4.53
CA GLY A 170 8.28 -10.19 3.81
C GLY A 170 8.49 -8.69 3.97
N THR A 171 9.65 -8.20 3.55
CA THR A 171 10.03 -6.78 3.60
C THR A 171 8.95 -5.86 3.02
N ASP A 172 8.44 -4.94 3.85
CA ASP A 172 7.41 -3.97 3.51
C ASP A 172 7.86 -2.52 3.77
N TYR A 173 7.29 -1.58 3.01
CA TYR A 173 7.36 -0.15 3.28
C TYR A 173 6.00 0.32 3.80
N LEU A 174 5.96 0.84 5.03
CA LEU A 174 4.73 1.20 5.73
C LEU A 174 4.79 2.66 6.17
N GLY A 175 3.82 3.47 5.72
CA GLY A 175 3.71 4.89 6.09
C GLY A 175 2.33 5.22 6.66
N GLY A 176 2.26 5.67 7.91
CA GLY A 176 1.00 6.18 8.50
C GLY A 176 0.58 7.52 7.88
N GLU A 177 1.57 8.38 7.61
CA GLU A 177 1.40 9.76 7.13
C GLU A 177 0.81 10.70 8.19
N ALA A 178 -0.46 11.06 8.15
CA ALA A 178 -1.01 12.12 8.96
C ALA A 178 -2.08 11.66 9.95
N GLY A 179 -1.68 11.32 11.17
CA GLY A 179 -2.57 11.28 12.33
C GLY A 179 -2.02 10.36 13.41
N ASN A 180 -2.88 9.59 14.09
CA ASN A 180 -2.41 8.67 15.14
C ASN A 180 -2.58 7.24 14.63
N ASP A 181 -1.51 6.69 14.07
CA ASP A 181 -1.58 5.46 13.30
C ASP A 181 -1.13 4.25 14.11
N ILE A 182 -1.59 3.08 13.69
CA ILE A 182 -1.17 1.79 14.22
C ILE A 182 -0.56 0.98 13.08
N ILE A 183 0.74 0.69 13.17
CA ILE A 183 1.50 0.04 12.12
C ILE A 183 2.18 -1.22 12.65
N PHE A 184 1.96 -2.34 11.96
CA PHE A 184 2.62 -3.62 12.23
C PHE A 184 3.35 -4.11 10.98
N GLY A 185 4.68 -4.23 11.02
CA GLY A 185 5.52 -4.79 9.95
C GLY A 185 5.33 -6.30 9.76
N LEU A 186 5.40 -7.01 10.90
CA LEU A 186 5.31 -8.46 11.08
C LEU A 186 6.60 -9.24 10.84
N GLY A 187 7.13 -9.36 9.62
CA GLY A 187 8.22 -10.30 9.38
C GLY A 187 9.15 -9.94 8.21
N ASN A 188 10.43 -10.32 8.37
CA ASN A 188 11.59 -9.71 7.69
C ASN A 188 11.77 -8.24 8.07
N GLY A 189 12.86 -7.61 7.61
CA GLY A 189 13.17 -6.23 7.97
C GLY A 189 12.32 -5.25 7.18
N ASP A 190 11.54 -4.44 7.87
CA ASP A 190 10.58 -3.47 7.34
C ASP A 190 11.08 -2.02 7.44
N ASP A 191 10.54 -1.13 6.60
CA ASP A 191 10.75 0.33 6.69
C ASP A 191 9.44 1.00 7.10
N ILE A 192 9.39 1.48 8.34
CA ILE A 192 8.19 1.94 9.02
C ILE A 192 8.30 3.43 9.35
N SER A 193 7.38 4.23 8.84
CA SER A 193 7.23 5.64 9.18
C SER A 193 5.85 5.91 9.77
N GLY A 194 5.81 6.28 11.05
CA GLY A 194 4.55 6.71 11.68
C GLY A 194 4.01 8.02 11.10
N GLY A 195 4.89 8.89 10.61
CA GLY A 195 4.49 10.20 10.12
C GLY A 195 4.23 11.20 11.24
N THR A 196 3.22 12.04 11.09
CA THR A 196 2.84 13.02 12.14
C THR A 196 2.03 12.34 13.25
N GLY A 197 1.67 13.08 14.31
CA GLY A 197 0.86 12.57 15.41
C GLY A 197 1.54 11.47 16.26
N THR A 198 0.76 10.83 17.13
CA THR A 198 1.23 9.86 18.13
C THR A 198 0.91 8.45 17.68
N ASN A 199 1.93 7.72 17.25
CA ASN A 199 1.78 6.45 16.56
C ASN A 199 2.13 5.25 17.45
N ILE A 200 1.62 4.08 17.08
CA ILE A 200 2.02 2.78 17.63
C ILE A 200 2.68 2.00 16.48
N LEU A 201 3.98 1.78 16.58
CA LEU A 201 4.79 1.13 15.57
C LEU A 201 5.36 -0.18 16.13
N ASN A 202 5.13 -1.28 15.43
CA ASN A 202 5.71 -2.57 15.75
C ASN A 202 6.38 -3.15 14.50
N GLY A 203 7.68 -3.45 14.61
CA GLY A 203 8.50 -4.00 13.53
C GLY A 203 8.16 -5.45 13.30
N GLY A 204 8.44 -6.29 14.28
CA GLY A 204 8.07 -7.71 14.26
C GLY A 204 9.32 -8.58 14.28
N ASP A 205 9.41 -9.55 13.39
CA ASP A 205 10.62 -10.35 13.22
C ASP A 205 11.48 -9.76 12.10
N GLY A 206 12.68 -9.27 12.33
CA GLY A 206 13.52 -8.70 11.27
C GLY A 206 14.46 -7.63 11.78
N ASP A 207 15.34 -7.15 10.91
CA ASP A 207 16.12 -5.95 11.22
C ASP A 207 15.34 -4.75 10.68
N ASP A 208 14.55 -4.11 11.54
CA ASP A 208 13.59 -3.07 11.12
C ASP A 208 14.18 -1.66 11.14
N LEU A 209 13.67 -0.79 10.27
CA LEU A 209 14.00 0.63 10.20
C LEU A 209 12.77 1.47 10.52
N PHE A 210 12.83 2.25 11.60
CA PHE A 210 11.79 3.20 11.97
C PHE A 210 12.24 4.63 11.65
N THR A 211 11.41 5.37 10.93
CA THR A 211 11.59 6.81 10.68
C THR A 211 10.53 7.61 11.44
N VAL A 212 10.96 8.51 12.33
CA VAL A 212 10.04 9.35 13.13
C VAL A 212 10.24 10.84 12.90
N LEU A 213 9.13 11.60 13.00
CA LEU A 213 9.15 13.05 12.92
C LEU A 213 9.43 13.68 14.29
N PRO A 214 10.24 14.75 14.37
CA PRO A 214 10.50 15.41 15.64
C PRO A 214 9.25 16.14 16.17
N LEU A 215 8.98 16.00 17.48
CA LEU A 215 7.89 16.68 18.20
C LEU A 215 7.87 18.21 18.03
N ASN A 216 9.05 18.79 17.81
CA ASN A 216 9.25 20.22 17.66
C ASN A 216 9.53 20.44 16.18
N GLY A 217 8.60 21.12 15.52
CA GLY A 217 8.61 21.28 14.07
C GLY A 217 9.93 21.71 13.46
N LEU A 218 9.99 21.49 12.16
CA LEU A 218 11.06 21.87 11.24
C LEU A 218 11.80 23.17 11.65
N PRO A 219 13.09 23.31 11.30
CA PRO A 219 13.92 24.50 11.56
C PRO A 219 13.35 25.85 11.07
N TYR A 220 12.17 25.87 10.45
CA TYR A 220 11.46 27.04 9.91
C TYR A 220 10.35 27.60 10.82
N GLY A 221 10.42 27.40 12.14
CA GLY A 221 9.69 28.26 13.11
C GLY A 221 8.16 28.27 13.00
N GLY A 222 7.55 27.21 12.45
CA GLY A 222 6.11 26.99 12.49
C GLY A 222 5.69 26.38 13.82
N SER A 223 4.74 27.01 14.53
CA SER A 223 4.22 26.55 15.82
C SER A 223 3.19 25.42 15.70
N SER A 224 3.55 24.33 15.02
CA SER A 224 2.77 23.09 14.99
C SER A 224 3.69 21.92 15.32
N SER A 225 3.36 21.16 16.37
CA SER A 225 4.00 19.88 16.66
C SER A 225 3.72 18.94 15.50
N PHE A 226 4.72 18.72 14.65
CA PHE A 226 4.61 17.79 13.53
C PHE A 226 4.92 16.36 13.96
N GLY A 227 5.58 16.13 15.10
CA GLY A 227 5.71 14.80 15.72
C GLY A 227 4.85 14.66 16.98
N GLY A 228 4.36 13.45 17.23
CA GLY A 228 3.75 13.06 18.51
C GLY A 228 4.62 12.07 19.28
N ASN A 229 4.10 11.59 20.41
CA ASN A 229 4.83 10.67 21.29
C ASN A 229 4.66 9.23 20.82
N ASP A 230 5.46 8.80 19.86
CA ASP A 230 5.35 7.45 19.31
C ASP A 230 5.72 6.36 20.34
N LEU A 231 4.99 5.24 20.29
CA LEU A 231 5.33 3.97 20.93
C LEU A 231 5.95 3.07 19.86
N ILE A 232 7.21 2.69 20.05
CA ILE A 232 7.94 1.84 19.10
C ILE A 232 8.37 0.56 19.79
N ASP A 233 8.05 -0.56 19.16
CA ASP A 233 8.48 -1.90 19.51
C ASP A 233 9.17 -2.52 18.30
N GLY A 234 10.49 -2.70 18.38
CA GLY A 234 11.25 -3.31 17.28
C GLY A 234 10.91 -4.78 17.08
N GLY A 235 10.56 -5.50 18.15
CA GLY A 235 10.41 -6.94 18.11
C GLY A 235 11.76 -7.67 18.11
N SER A 236 11.89 -8.73 17.31
CA SER A 236 13.07 -9.58 17.24
C SER A 236 14.00 -9.16 16.11
N GLY A 237 15.26 -8.82 16.42
CA GLY A 237 16.28 -8.51 15.41
C GLY A 237 17.13 -7.30 15.80
N ASP A 238 17.99 -6.83 14.90
CA ASP A 238 18.79 -5.62 15.12
C ASP A 238 18.09 -4.42 14.48
N ASP A 239 17.28 -3.71 15.29
CA ASP A 239 16.45 -2.60 14.82
C ASP A 239 17.15 -1.23 14.86
N THR A 240 16.75 -0.36 13.96
CA THR A 240 17.25 1.02 13.82
C THR A 240 16.11 2.03 13.89
N VAL A 241 16.26 3.07 14.71
CA VAL A 241 15.33 4.22 14.75
C VAL A 241 16.07 5.49 14.34
N ILE A 242 15.53 6.21 13.36
CA ILE A 242 16.04 7.49 12.84
C ILE A 242 15.05 8.62 13.15
N SER A 243 15.53 9.68 13.80
CA SER A 243 14.83 10.96 13.99
C SER A 243 15.49 12.02 13.10
N TYR A 244 14.71 12.78 12.32
CA TYR A 244 15.27 13.77 11.39
C TYR A 244 16.12 14.85 12.08
N TYR A 245 17.09 15.35 11.31
CA TYR A 245 18.02 16.42 11.68
C TYR A 245 17.42 17.82 11.53
N ASP A 246 17.95 18.80 12.27
CA ASP A 246 17.74 20.22 11.96
C ASP A 246 18.39 20.61 10.62
N SER A 247 18.24 21.88 10.19
CA SER A 247 18.82 22.38 8.95
C SER A 247 20.36 22.32 8.88
N ASN A 248 21.02 21.98 9.99
CA ASN A 248 22.46 21.84 10.12
C ASN A 248 22.92 20.39 10.23
N LEU A 249 22.05 19.42 9.93
CA LEU A 249 22.34 17.99 10.10
C LEU A 249 22.64 17.65 11.57
N THR A 250 22.02 18.34 12.52
CA THR A 250 22.12 18.02 13.97
C THR A 250 20.89 17.20 14.39
N PRO A 251 21.06 16.03 15.03
CA PRO A 251 19.92 15.25 15.48
C PRO A 251 19.06 16.06 16.46
N ILE A 252 17.77 16.25 16.16
CA ILE A 252 16.83 16.81 17.13
C ILE A 252 16.24 15.62 17.90
N PHE A 253 16.65 15.47 19.15
CA PHE A 253 15.98 14.57 20.06
C PHE A 253 14.69 15.23 20.55
N GLY A 254 13.55 14.82 19.97
CA GLY A 254 12.27 14.92 20.66
C GLY A 254 12.28 14.02 21.90
N THR A 255 11.35 14.22 22.82
CA THR A 255 11.14 13.24 23.89
C THR A 255 10.62 11.97 23.23
N LEU A 256 11.52 11.03 22.89
CA LEU A 256 11.14 9.69 22.48
C LEU A 256 10.24 9.13 23.60
N GLY A 257 9.12 8.52 23.22
CA GLY A 257 8.24 7.84 24.17
C GLY A 257 8.94 6.66 24.84
N THR A 258 8.18 5.62 25.17
CA THR A 258 8.78 4.37 25.63
C THR A 258 9.22 3.59 24.41
N VAL A 259 10.53 3.40 24.24
CA VAL A 259 11.10 2.50 23.24
C VAL A 259 11.42 1.19 23.97
N ASN A 260 10.60 0.16 23.74
CA ASN A 260 10.89 -1.19 24.23
C ASN A 260 11.60 -1.94 23.11
N VAL A 261 12.85 -2.34 23.32
CA VAL A 261 13.58 -3.16 22.34
C VAL A 261 14.15 -4.35 23.10
N GLU A 262 13.73 -5.56 22.72
CA GLU A 262 14.19 -6.81 23.36
C GLU A 262 15.61 -7.19 22.90
N THR A 263 16.09 -6.63 21.79
CA THR A 263 17.45 -6.81 21.23
C THR A 263 18.09 -5.48 20.83
N ASN A 264 19.34 -5.49 20.33
CA ASN A 264 20.23 -4.32 20.31
C ASN A 264 19.68 -3.14 19.49
N LEU A 265 19.09 -2.13 20.13
CA LEU A 265 18.77 -0.86 19.48
C LEU A 265 20.06 -0.13 19.06
N VAL A 266 20.30 -0.03 17.76
CA VAL A 266 21.35 0.84 17.23
C VAL A 266 20.73 2.21 16.91
N LEU A 267 20.79 3.11 17.89
CA LEU A 267 20.62 4.54 17.64
C LEU A 267 21.84 5.00 16.81
N THR A 268 21.71 5.01 15.49
CA THR A 268 22.79 5.45 14.61
C THR A 268 22.89 6.97 14.70
N VAL A 269 23.85 7.43 15.51
CA VAL A 269 24.29 8.83 15.57
C VAL A 269 25.36 9.01 14.50
N GLY A 270 24.97 9.57 13.35
CA GLY A 270 25.90 10.06 12.33
C GLY A 270 26.39 11.46 12.64
#